data_AF-A0A8T6MK97-F1
#
_entry.id   AF-A0A8T6MK97-F1
#
_cell.length_a   1.000
_cell.length_b   1.000
_cell.length_c   1.000
_cell.angle_alpha   90.00
_cell.angle_beta   90.00
_cell.angle_gamma   90.00
#
_symmetry.space_group_name_H-M   'P 1'
#
loop_
_entity.id
_entity.type
_entity.pdbx_description
1 polymer ?
#
loop_
_entity_poly.entity_id
_entity_poly.type
_entity_poly.pdbx_seq_one_letter_code
_entity_poly.pdbx_strand_id
1 'polypeptide(L)'
;MILTKKELKEELEYGIYNITFTKINGETRRMKCTLLPKYFENKSTLPKKTINEKPQRKESENNLVVWDIEAKGIRSFIVANVTKIEKVKNDK
;
A
#
# COMPACT_ATOMS: atom_id res chain seq x y z
N MET A 1 2.69 1.90 -19.17
CA MET A 1 1.66 2.70 -18.47
C MET A 1 2.20 3.01 -17.09
N ILE A 2 2.32 4.29 -16.75
CA ILE A 2 2.75 4.73 -15.41
C ILE A 2 1.48 4.72 -14.57
N LEU A 3 1.32 3.73 -13.69
CA LEU A 3 0.15 3.64 -12.84
C LEU A 3 0.22 4.76 -11.80
N THR A 4 -0.73 5.69 -11.84
CA THR A 4 -0.80 6.77 -10.86
C THR A 4 -1.18 6.20 -9.50
N LYS A 5 -0.82 6.91 -8.41
CA LYS A 5 -1.17 6.51 -7.03
C LYS A 5 -2.67 6.19 -6.89
N LYS A 6 -3.52 6.95 -7.57
CA LYS A 6 -4.98 6.79 -7.53
C LYS A 6 -5.42 5.47 -8.16
N GLU A 7 -4.94 5.17 -9.37
CA GLU A 7 -5.25 3.91 -10.06
C GLU A 7 -4.77 2.70 -9.28
N LEU A 8 -3.56 2.77 -8.71
CA LEU A 8 -3.03 1.70 -7.86
C LEU A 8 -3.88 1.48 -6.61
N LYS A 9 -4.35 2.57 -5.99
CA LYS A 9 -5.24 2.52 -4.82
C LYS A 9 -6.55 1.85 -5.17
N GLU A 10 -7.18 2.23 -6.28
CA GLU A 10 -8.43 1.64 -6.76
C GLU A 10 -8.25 0.14 -7.03
N GLU A 11 -7.21 -0.27 -7.77
CA GLU A 11 -6.92 -1.69 -8.02
C GLU A 11 -6.77 -2.48 -6.71
N LEU A 12 -6.03 -1.95 -5.73
CA LEU A 12 -5.84 -2.56 -4.41
C LEU A 12 -7.14 -2.66 -3.60
N GLU A 13 -8.11 -1.77 -3.81
CA GLU A 13 -9.43 -1.83 -3.14
C GLU A 13 -10.28 -3.00 -3.66
N TYR A 14 -10.09 -3.40 -4.93
CA TYR A 14 -10.79 -4.52 -5.54
C TYR A 14 -10.03 -5.86 -5.48
N GLY A 15 -8.76 -5.87 -5.03
CA GLY A 15 -7.94 -7.07 -5.11
C GLY A 15 -6.68 -7.07 -4.25
N ILE A 16 -5.90 -8.13 -4.43
CA ILE A 16 -4.62 -8.32 -3.76
C ILE A 16 -3.52 -8.22 -4.80
N TYR A 17 -2.49 -7.44 -4.50
CA TYR A 17 -1.39 -7.18 -5.42
C TYR A 17 -0.06 -7.41 -4.73
N ASN A 18 0.87 -7.95 -5.47
CA ASN A 18 2.27 -8.02 -5.10
C ASN A 18 2.98 -6.82 -5.71
N ILE A 19 3.44 -5.92 -4.86
CA ILE A 19 4.16 -4.72 -5.25
C ILE A 19 5.64 -4.96 -4.99
N THR A 20 6.45 -4.77 -6.01
CA THR A 20 7.91 -4.79 -5.92
C THR A 20 8.42 -3.37 -5.97
N PHE A 21 9.18 -2.98 -4.96
CA PHE A 21 9.77 -1.65 -4.87
C PHE A 21 11.25 -1.74 -4.48
N THR A 22 12.01 -0.77 -4.96
CA THR A 22 13.43 -0.63 -4.61
C THR A 22 13.56 0.25 -3.37
N LYS A 23 14.22 -0.27 -2.33
CA LYS A 23 14.56 0.49 -1.13
C LYS A 23 15.68 1.49 -1.43
N ILE A 24 15.90 2.43 -0.50
CA ILE A 24 16.97 3.43 -0.59
C ILE A 24 18.36 2.79 -0.65
N ASN A 25 18.54 1.60 -0.06
CA ASN A 25 19.79 0.84 -0.11
C ASN A 25 20.00 0.10 -1.45
N GLY A 26 19.12 0.25 -2.43
CA GLY A 26 19.19 -0.43 -3.74
C GLY A 26 18.61 -1.85 -3.75
N GLU A 27 18.16 -2.37 -2.62
CA GLU A 27 17.57 -3.71 -2.52
C GLU A 27 16.12 -3.69 -3.02
N THR A 28 15.75 -4.65 -3.87
CA THR A 28 14.36 -4.84 -4.29
C THR A 28 13.63 -5.70 -3.26
N ARG A 29 12.49 -5.20 -2.79
CA ARG A 29 11.60 -5.95 -1.88
C ARG A 29 10.23 -6.09 -2.53
N ARG A 30 9.69 -7.29 -2.45
CA ARG A 30 8.30 -7.59 -2.81
C ARG A 30 7.44 -7.59 -1.55
N MET A 31 6.28 -6.96 -1.62
CA MET A 31 5.29 -6.89 -0.56
C MET A 31 3.92 -7.27 -1.12
N LYS A 32 3.24 -8.21 -0.46
CA LYS A 32 1.86 -8.53 -0.77
C LYS A 32 0.91 -7.61 0.01
N CYS A 33 0.18 -6.77 -0.70
CA CYS A 33 -0.71 -5.81 -0.07
C CYS A 33 -2.11 -5.75 -0.71
N THR A 34 -3.06 -5.20 0.05
CA THR A 34 -4.44 -5.00 -0.36
C THR A 34 -5.05 -3.77 0.32
N LEU A 35 -6.12 -3.25 -0.25
CA LEU A 35 -7.01 -2.27 0.36
C LEU A 35 -8.46 -2.79 0.45
N LEU A 36 -8.67 -4.10 0.24
CA LEU A 36 -9.96 -4.74 0.38
C LEU A 36 -10.50 -4.59 1.82
N PRO A 37 -11.68 -3.99 2.03
CA PRO A 37 -12.25 -3.72 3.36
C PRO A 37 -12.36 -4.98 4.24
N LYS A 38 -12.52 -6.16 3.63
CA LYS A 38 -12.53 -7.47 4.30
C LYS A 38 -11.28 -7.75 5.15
N TYR A 39 -10.13 -7.24 4.76
CA TYR A 39 -8.89 -7.39 5.55
C TYR A 39 -8.80 -6.36 6.68
N PHE A 40 -9.57 -5.28 6.60
CA PHE A 40 -9.71 -4.25 7.63
C PHE A 40 -10.83 -4.55 8.63
N GLU A 41 -11.77 -5.45 8.30
CA GLU A 41 -12.91 -5.84 9.16
C GLU A 41 -12.50 -6.31 10.56
N ASN A 42 -11.28 -6.84 10.73
CA ASN A 42 -10.79 -7.28 12.04
C ASN A 42 -10.12 -6.19 12.89
N LYS A 43 -10.07 -4.92 12.44
CA LYS A 43 -9.43 -3.87 13.23
C LYS A 43 -10.27 -2.60 13.30
N SER A 44 -10.81 -2.41 14.51
CA SER A 44 -11.11 -1.15 15.19
C SER A 44 -9.91 -0.16 15.26
N THR A 45 -8.94 -0.26 14.35
CA THR A 45 -7.72 0.54 14.28
C THR A 45 -7.50 1.14 12.88
N LEU A 46 -8.56 1.42 12.13
CA LEU A 46 -8.53 2.70 11.43
C LEU A 46 -8.36 3.73 12.55
N PRO A 47 -7.27 4.52 12.59
CA PRO A 47 -7.28 5.67 13.48
C PRO A 47 -8.49 6.49 13.04
N LYS A 48 -9.55 6.46 13.86
CA LYS A 48 -10.56 7.51 13.91
C LYS A 48 -9.76 8.78 14.01
N LYS A 49 -9.56 9.43 12.86
CA LYS A 49 -9.11 10.80 12.64
C LYS A 49 -8.71 11.51 13.93
N THR A 50 -7.64 11.04 14.58
CA THR A 50 -7.05 11.72 15.72
C THR A 50 -5.90 12.44 15.07
N ILE A 51 -6.27 13.58 14.49
CA ILE A 51 -5.50 14.80 14.43
C ILE A 51 -4.65 14.88 15.70
N ASN A 52 -3.50 14.21 15.66
CA ASN A 52 -2.44 14.41 16.61
C ASN A 52 -1.23 14.75 15.75
N GLU A 53 -1.03 16.06 15.70
CA GLU A 53 -0.02 16.78 14.95
C GLU A 53 1.34 16.14 15.19
N LYS A 54 1.79 15.32 14.24
CA LYS A 54 3.22 15.10 14.03
C LYS A 54 3.56 15.80 12.72
N PRO A 55 4.59 16.66 12.69
CA PRO A 55 4.86 17.55 11.57
C PRO A 55 4.90 16.70 10.31
N GLN A 56 3.94 16.95 9.43
CA GLN A 56 3.76 16.28 8.14
C GLN A 56 4.99 16.59 7.31
N ARG A 57 6.02 15.75 7.50
CA ARG A 57 7.29 15.81 6.80
C ARG A 57 6.98 15.52 5.34
N LYS A 58 6.78 16.60 4.55
CA LYS A 58 6.45 16.61 3.11
C LYS A 58 6.00 15.24 2.64
N GLU A 59 4.71 14.95 2.85
CA GLU A 59 4.07 13.76 2.32
C GLU A 59 4.26 13.83 0.80
N SER A 60 5.35 13.23 0.33
CA SER A 60 5.69 13.26 -1.08
C SER A 60 4.52 12.61 -1.78
N GLU A 61 3.96 13.28 -2.78
CA GLU A 61 2.68 12.95 -3.43
C GLU A 61 2.54 11.46 -3.79
N ASN A 62 3.69 10.80 -3.96
CA ASN A 62 3.87 9.40 -4.27
C ASN A 62 3.80 8.42 -3.08
N ASN A 63 3.63 8.80 -1.82
CA ASN A 63 3.49 7.83 -0.72
C ASN A 63 2.06 7.25 -0.67
N LEU A 64 1.93 5.92 -0.64
CA LEU A 64 0.65 5.20 -0.56
C LEU A 64 0.62 4.29 0.67
N VAL A 65 -0.43 4.42 1.48
CA VAL A 65 -0.71 3.57 2.64
C VAL A 65 -1.55 2.38 2.19
N VAL A 66 -1.12 1.17 2.56
CA VAL A 66 -1.73 -0.11 2.19
C VAL A 66 -1.76 -1.07 3.38
N TRP A 67 -2.55 -2.13 3.28
CA TRP A 67 -2.48 -3.24 4.23
C TRP A 67 -1.54 -4.32 3.71
N ASP A 68 -0.51 -4.63 4.47
CA ASP A 68 0.40 -5.74 4.22
C ASP A 68 -0.25 -7.04 4.76
N ILE A 69 -0.50 -7.98 3.85
CA ILE A 69 -1.15 -9.27 4.19
C ILE A 69 -0.17 -10.19 4.91
N GLU A 70 1.10 -10.14 4.58
CA GLU A 70 2.15 -10.98 5.20
C GLU A 70 2.40 -10.52 6.63
N ALA A 71 2.50 -9.20 6.84
CA ALA A 71 2.69 -8.62 8.16
C ALA A 71 1.38 -8.39 8.95
N LYS A 72 0.21 -8.59 8.33
CA LYS A 72 -1.13 -8.31 8.90
C LYS A 72 -1.21 -6.94 9.57
N GLY A 73 -0.70 -5.92 8.88
CA GLY A 73 -0.55 -4.58 9.42
C GLY A 73 -0.55 -3.49 8.35
N ILE A 74 -0.77 -2.26 8.79
CA ILE A 74 -0.74 -1.09 7.91
C ILE A 74 0.73 -0.77 7.59
N ARG A 75 1.05 -0.66 6.31
CA ARG A 75 2.36 -0.23 5.82
C ARG A 75 2.21 0.82 4.73
N SER A 76 3.25 1.59 4.48
CA SER A 76 3.26 2.57 3.41
C SER A 76 4.53 2.43 2.56
N PHE A 77 4.40 2.71 1.27
CA PHE A 77 5.53 2.69 0.34
C PHE A 77 5.41 3.86 -0.65
N ILE A 78 6.54 4.21 -1.25
CA ILE A 78 6.62 5.28 -2.25
C ILE A 78 6.33 4.65 -3.62
N VAL A 79 5.23 5.03 -4.24
CA VAL A 79 4.80 4.61 -5.59
C VAL A 79 5.88 4.90 -6.64
N ALA A 80 6.65 5.97 -6.47
CA ALA A 80 7.78 6.29 -7.35
C ALA A 80 8.89 5.23 -7.34
N ASN A 81 9.05 4.48 -6.23
CA ASN A 81 10.04 3.42 -6.11
C ASN A 81 9.51 2.06 -6.56
N VAL A 82 8.24 1.98 -6.94
CA VAL A 82 7.63 0.74 -7.41
C VAL A 82 8.14 0.43 -8.80
N THR A 83 8.75 -0.73 -8.95
CA THR A 83 9.30 -1.22 -10.20
C THR A 83 8.38 -2.24 -10.87
N LYS A 84 7.55 -2.94 -10.09
CA LYS A 84 6.64 -3.96 -10.60
C LYS A 84 5.37 -4.05 -9.76
N ILE A 85 4.23 -4.19 -10.42
CA ILE A 85 2.93 -4.47 -9.79
C ILE A 85 2.38 -5.72 -10.43
N GLU A 86 2.06 -6.73 -9.61
CA GLU A 86 1.51 -8.00 -10.08
C GLU A 86 0.23 -8.31 -9.33
N LYS A 87 -0.88 -8.42 -10.06
CA LYS A 87 -2.15 -8.87 -9.47
C LYS A 87 -1.99 -10.30 -8.99
N VAL A 88 -2.23 -10.54 -7.71
CA VAL A 88 -2.36 -11.89 -7.19
C VAL A 88 -3.73 -12.36 -7.65
N LYS A 89 -3.76 -13.25 -8.66
CA LYS A 89 -4.99 -13.86 -9.16
C LYS A 89 -5.79 -14.38 -7.96
N ASN A 90 -6.94 -13.75 -7.71
CA ASN A 90 -7.97 -14.35 -6.89
C ASN A 90 -8.59 -15.41 -7.80
N ASP A 91 -8.30 -16.67 -7.53
CA ASP A 91 -8.96 -17.79 -8.20
C ASP A 91 -10.47 -17.61 -8.02
N LYS A 92 -11.18 -17.61 -9.14
CA LYS A 92 -12.57 -17.22 -9.25
C LYS A 92 -13.49 -18.31 -8.73
#